data_AF-A0A353B2A8-F1
#
_entry.id   AF-A0A353B2A8-F1
#
_cell.length_a   1.000
_cell.length_b   1.000
_cell.length_c   1.000
_cell.angle_alpha   90.00
_cell.angle_beta   90.00
_cell.angle_gamma   90.00
#
_symmetry.space_group_name_H-M   'P 1'
#
loop_
_entity.id
_entity.type
_entity.pdbx_description
1 polymer ?
#
loop_
_entity_poly.entity_id
_entity_poly.type
_entity_poly.pdbx_seq_one_letter_code
_entity_poly.pdbx_strand_id
1 'polypeptide(L)'
;MSQVSPYARSTAERTSNRNATVLFTAVSAAIFFAALWLFDPSNPSLEPDTGESSQESLATSEPPPETRVTNERKEAGWAAEVAAIERQLPRSDSANFADLRFRLQALLGILEAEDYSPESAASIRHSLDELRQHAMILSGQTSRPNVDAEGLAEGVSAAAQSMKLAEQELLRDARERAERQTRQRKEPALREVRLALRDNQDKAAGLRRQIARLQQEQSAFEAKAARAAALHRDMADVQRYLQPFTAPGYLQPKNDRNAWDTERTVDAKPVSLARLKRLGALDDTMEGLKRLYIFGGGKNPVLNNSRPLGSFPQYWAQHLSKPEVRRAVERAQQLLRDHGQALVEEQLLSP
;
A
#
# COMPACT_ATOMS: atom_id res chain seq x y z
N MET A 1 46.21 -5.18 5.87
CA MET A 1 44.94 -4.72 5.27
C MET A 1 45.28 -3.97 3.99
N SER A 2 45.02 -4.58 2.83
CA SER A 2 45.36 -4.04 1.52
C SER A 2 44.44 -2.89 1.14
N GLN A 3 45.01 -1.69 0.96
CA GLN A 3 44.31 -0.53 0.42
C GLN A 3 44.09 -0.76 -1.09
N VAL A 4 42.89 -1.19 -1.46
CA VAL A 4 42.47 -1.25 -2.87
C VAL A 4 42.13 0.16 -3.33
N SER A 5 42.77 0.62 -4.41
CA SER A 5 42.58 1.97 -4.91
C SER A 5 41.15 2.17 -5.44
N PRO A 6 40.55 3.38 -5.31
CA PRO A 6 39.17 3.64 -5.74
C PRO A 6 38.90 3.41 -7.23
N TYR A 7 39.96 3.29 -8.04
CA TYR A 7 39.87 3.19 -9.49
C TYR A 7 39.79 1.75 -10.02
N ALA A 8 40.02 0.74 -9.16
CA ALA A 8 40.01 -0.68 -9.54
C ALA A 8 38.62 -1.36 -9.47
N ARG A 9 37.54 -0.60 -9.25
CA ARG A 9 36.18 -1.14 -9.24
C ARG A 9 35.68 -1.43 -10.65
N SER A 10 35.15 -2.64 -10.84
CA SER A 10 34.71 -3.17 -12.13
C SER A 10 33.59 -2.32 -12.76
N THR A 11 33.47 -2.34 -14.07
CA THR A 11 32.41 -1.63 -14.81
C THR A 11 30.99 -2.05 -14.39
N ALA A 12 30.83 -3.26 -13.85
CA ALA A 12 29.58 -3.75 -13.26
C ALA A 12 29.24 -3.05 -11.93
N GLU A 13 30.23 -2.74 -11.08
CA GLU A 13 29.99 -1.97 -9.85
C GLU A 13 29.68 -0.49 -10.13
N ARG A 14 30.26 0.08 -11.21
CA ARG A 14 29.96 1.47 -11.60
C ARG A 14 28.53 1.64 -12.11
N THR A 15 27.99 0.64 -12.82
CA THR A 15 26.59 0.66 -13.28
C THR A 15 25.63 0.43 -12.12
N SER A 16 25.96 -0.47 -11.19
CA SER A 16 25.19 -0.65 -9.95
C SER A 16 25.13 0.63 -9.10
N ASN A 17 26.25 1.33 -8.95
CA ASN A 17 26.28 2.59 -8.20
C ASN A 17 25.51 3.72 -8.90
N ARG A 18 25.54 3.81 -10.24
CA ARG A 18 24.72 4.78 -10.97
C ARG A 18 23.23 4.54 -10.75
N ASN A 19 22.79 3.28 -10.80
CA ASN A 19 21.38 2.95 -10.57
C ASN A 19 20.97 3.24 -9.11
N ALA A 20 21.86 2.99 -8.15
CA ALA A 20 21.63 3.34 -6.75
C ALA A 20 21.56 4.86 -6.53
N THR A 21 22.41 5.66 -7.18
CA THR A 21 22.35 7.12 -7.10
C THR A 21 21.06 7.66 -7.72
N VAL A 22 20.60 7.12 -8.85
CA VAL A 22 19.34 7.54 -9.51
C VAL A 22 18.12 7.19 -8.66
N LEU A 23 18.11 6.01 -8.02
CA LEU A 23 17.06 5.64 -7.07
C LEU A 23 17.07 6.54 -5.83
N PHE A 24 18.24 6.84 -5.28
CA PHE A 24 18.38 7.70 -4.12
C PHE A 24 17.93 9.14 -4.40
N THR A 25 18.27 9.71 -5.57
CA THR A 25 17.82 11.05 -5.96
C THR A 25 16.32 11.08 -6.22
N ALA A 26 15.75 10.05 -6.86
CA ALA A 26 14.30 9.97 -7.10
C ALA A 26 13.51 9.87 -5.78
N VAL A 27 13.96 9.06 -4.82
CA VAL A 27 13.32 8.93 -3.50
C VAL A 27 13.47 10.21 -2.67
N SER A 28 14.66 10.84 -2.70
CA SER A 28 14.89 12.10 -2.00
C SER A 28 14.04 13.24 -2.55
N ALA A 29 13.87 13.31 -3.87
CA ALA A 29 12.98 14.28 -4.51
C ALA A 29 11.51 14.04 -4.13
N ALA A 30 11.05 12.79 -4.11
CA ALA A 30 9.69 12.45 -3.70
C ALA A 30 9.40 12.84 -2.24
N ILE A 31 10.36 12.61 -1.33
CA ILE A 31 10.23 13.03 0.08
C ILE A 31 10.22 14.55 0.21
N PHE A 32 11.06 15.25 -0.56
CA PHE A 32 11.11 16.72 -0.54
C PHE A 32 9.81 17.34 -1.06
N PHE A 33 9.23 16.78 -2.14
CA PHE A 33 7.92 17.19 -2.65
C PHE A 33 6.78 16.88 -1.68
N ALA A 34 6.80 15.71 -1.02
CA ALA A 34 5.81 15.36 0.00
C ALA A 34 5.91 16.28 1.24
N ALA A 35 7.13 16.67 1.64
CA ALA A 35 7.34 17.62 2.72
C ALA A 35 6.87 19.03 2.34
N LEU A 36 7.18 19.52 1.13
CA LEU A 36 6.68 20.81 0.64
C LEU A 36 5.15 20.85 0.59
N TRP A 37 4.51 19.76 0.20
CA TRP A 37 3.05 19.64 0.17
C TRP A 37 2.41 19.67 1.57
N LEU A 38 3.13 19.23 2.61
CA LEU A 38 2.68 19.31 4.01
C LEU A 38 2.79 20.72 4.61
N PHE A 39 3.66 21.58 4.08
CA PHE A 39 3.93 22.91 4.64
C PHE A 39 3.18 24.05 3.93
N ASP A 40 2.75 23.88 2.68
CA ASP A 40 1.94 24.88 1.97
C ASP A 40 1.06 24.23 0.88
N PRO A 41 -0.18 23.81 1.22
CA PRO A 41 -1.08 23.15 0.28
C PRO A 41 -1.73 24.10 -0.76
N SER A 42 -1.29 25.37 -0.84
CA SER A 42 -2.01 26.44 -1.54
C SER A 42 -1.22 27.21 -2.63
N ASN A 43 -0.41 26.56 -3.50
CA ASN A 43 -0.14 26.96 -4.92
C ASN A 43 1.06 26.22 -5.57
N PRO A 44 1.17 26.10 -6.93
CA PRO A 44 0.13 26.00 -7.96
C PRO A 44 0.33 24.80 -8.93
N SER A 45 -0.72 24.60 -9.72
CA SER A 45 -0.89 23.81 -10.94
C SER A 45 0.26 23.82 -11.96
N LEU A 46 0.64 22.62 -12.42
CA LEU A 46 1.23 22.36 -13.73
C LEU A 46 0.18 21.59 -14.55
N GLU A 47 -0.56 22.27 -15.43
CA GLU A 47 -1.45 21.61 -16.39
C GLU A 47 -0.91 21.82 -17.82
N PRO A 48 -0.77 20.75 -18.62
CA PRO A 48 -0.59 20.85 -20.05
C PRO A 48 -1.93 21.06 -20.75
N ASP A 49 -1.92 21.98 -21.70
CA ASP A 49 -3.04 22.40 -22.53
C ASP A 49 -3.49 21.27 -23.48
N THR A 50 -4.70 20.74 -23.30
CA THR A 50 -5.44 20.01 -24.34
C THR A 50 -6.92 20.37 -24.24
N GLY A 51 -7.43 20.99 -25.30
CA GLY A 51 -8.80 21.48 -25.37
C GLY A 51 -9.88 20.42 -25.58
N GLU A 52 -11.09 20.97 -25.69
CA GLU A 52 -12.39 20.37 -26.01
C GLU A 52 -13.27 19.90 -24.84
N SER A 53 -14.06 20.89 -24.39
CA SER A 53 -15.50 20.86 -24.07
C SER A 53 -16.18 19.52 -23.77
N SER A 54 -16.77 19.43 -22.57
CA SER A 54 -18.22 19.23 -22.39
C SER A 54 -18.63 19.64 -20.98
N GLN A 55 -19.73 20.39 -20.90
CA GLN A 55 -20.44 20.77 -19.68
C GLN A 55 -21.02 19.54 -19.00
N GLU A 56 -20.92 19.42 -17.66
CA GLU A 56 -22.07 19.02 -16.82
C GLU A 56 -21.83 19.16 -15.30
N SER A 57 -22.78 19.86 -14.68
CA SER A 57 -23.28 19.73 -13.29
C SER A 57 -22.38 19.98 -12.07
N LEU A 58 -22.70 21.11 -11.43
CA LEU A 58 -22.59 21.45 -10.01
C LEU A 58 -22.70 20.25 -9.03
N ALA A 59 -21.76 20.19 -8.08
CA ALA A 59 -22.02 19.83 -6.70
C ALA A 59 -21.08 20.63 -5.78
N THR A 60 -21.60 21.73 -5.24
CA THR A 60 -20.94 22.56 -4.23
C THR A 60 -20.88 21.78 -2.92
N SER A 61 -19.70 21.28 -2.54
CA SER A 61 -19.42 20.80 -1.19
C SER A 61 -18.81 21.94 -0.36
N GLU A 62 -19.59 22.45 0.59
CA GLU A 62 -19.15 23.37 1.64
C GLU A 62 -17.95 22.78 2.40
N PRO A 63 -16.85 23.53 2.61
CA PRO A 63 -15.82 23.14 3.57
C PRO A 63 -16.34 23.28 5.01
N PRO A 64 -15.92 22.40 5.94
CA PRO A 64 -16.36 22.45 7.32
C PRO A 64 -15.90 23.75 8.01
N PRO A 65 -16.70 24.31 8.92
CA PRO A 65 -16.37 25.57 9.57
C PRO A 65 -15.11 25.42 10.41
N GLU A 66 -14.07 26.17 10.06
CA GLU A 66 -12.96 26.46 10.95
C GLU A 66 -13.54 27.09 12.22
N THR A 67 -13.49 26.35 13.31
CA THR A 67 -13.70 26.88 14.65
C THR A 67 -12.62 27.91 14.94
N ARG A 68 -12.89 29.16 14.56
CA ARG A 68 -12.32 30.34 15.21
C ARG A 68 -12.78 30.31 16.66
N VAL A 69 -12.03 29.61 17.50
CA VAL A 69 -12.08 29.78 18.94
C VAL A 69 -11.68 31.23 19.19
N THR A 70 -12.68 32.05 19.47
CA THR A 70 -12.53 33.46 19.78
C THR A 70 -11.51 33.64 20.90
N ASN A 71 -10.43 34.37 20.61
CA ASN A 71 -9.35 34.70 21.54
C ASN A 71 -9.84 35.51 22.77
N GLU A 72 -11.09 35.99 22.77
CA GLU A 72 -11.70 36.78 23.86
C GLU A 72 -11.83 36.03 25.19
N ARG A 73 -11.65 34.70 25.23
CA ARG A 73 -11.72 33.91 26.48
C ARG A 73 -10.37 33.73 27.20
N LYS A 74 -9.25 34.15 26.61
CA LYS A 74 -7.90 33.95 27.18
C LYS A 74 -7.45 35.06 28.13
N GLU A 75 -7.84 36.31 27.91
CA GLU A 75 -7.34 37.45 28.70
C GLU A 75 -7.85 37.47 30.15
N ALA A 76 -9.04 36.92 30.42
CA ALA A 76 -9.63 36.94 31.76
C ALA A 76 -9.11 35.84 32.73
N GLY A 77 -8.24 34.93 32.28
CA GLY A 77 -7.83 33.75 33.05
C GLY A 77 -6.69 33.98 34.05
N TRP A 78 -5.59 34.59 33.58
CA TRP A 78 -4.35 34.69 34.37
C TRP A 78 -4.46 35.61 35.57
N ALA A 79 -5.13 36.75 35.40
CA ALA A 79 -5.36 37.70 36.48
C ALA A 79 -6.14 37.08 37.65
N ALA A 80 -7.12 36.24 37.35
CA ALA A 80 -7.90 35.54 38.37
C ALA A 80 -7.07 34.48 39.12
N GLU A 81 -6.21 33.74 38.41
CA GLU A 81 -5.33 32.71 39.00
C GLU A 81 -4.27 33.33 39.92
N VAL A 82 -3.60 34.40 39.48
CA VAL A 82 -2.58 35.10 40.30
C VAL A 82 -3.23 35.75 41.54
N ALA A 83 -4.40 36.39 41.39
CA ALA A 83 -5.12 36.97 42.52
C ALA A 83 -5.55 35.91 43.56
N ALA A 84 -5.86 34.68 43.12
CA ALA A 84 -6.18 33.59 44.03
C ALA A 84 -4.98 33.14 44.87
N ILE A 85 -3.78 33.13 44.28
CA ILE A 85 -2.52 32.84 44.98
C ILE A 85 -2.21 33.98 45.98
N GLU A 86 -2.37 35.23 45.56
CA GLU A 86 -2.09 36.39 46.41
C GLU A 86 -2.97 36.41 47.68
N ARG A 87 -4.25 36.02 47.56
CA ARG A 87 -5.17 35.91 48.71
C ARG A 87 -4.77 34.82 49.71
N GLN A 88 -4.03 33.80 49.29
CA GLN A 88 -3.56 32.71 50.14
C GLN A 88 -2.27 33.07 50.89
N LEU A 89 -1.57 34.13 50.47
CA LEU A 89 -0.35 34.58 51.15
C LEU A 89 -0.71 35.32 52.45
N PRO A 90 -0.04 35.02 53.58
CA PRO A 90 -0.25 35.70 54.85
C PRO A 90 -0.15 37.22 54.71
N ARG A 91 -1.01 37.97 55.41
CA ARG A 91 -0.96 39.44 55.46
C ARG A 91 0.21 39.99 56.29
N SER A 92 1.07 39.13 56.82
CA SER A 92 2.24 39.55 57.60
C SER A 92 3.17 40.43 56.77
N ASP A 93 3.70 41.49 57.38
CA ASP A 93 4.71 42.41 56.81
C ASP A 93 6.11 41.77 56.66
N SER A 94 6.17 40.44 56.54
CA SER A 94 7.43 39.76 56.27
C SER A 94 7.95 40.19 54.89
N ALA A 95 9.19 40.67 54.86
CA ALA A 95 9.84 41.14 53.63
C ALA A 95 9.79 40.10 52.49
N ASN A 96 9.79 38.81 52.83
CA ASN A 96 9.74 37.71 51.87
C ASN A 96 8.36 37.61 51.17
N PHE A 97 7.27 37.87 51.89
CA PHE A 97 5.93 37.86 51.29
C PHE A 97 5.66 39.12 50.47
N ALA A 98 6.22 40.25 50.88
CA ALA A 98 6.18 41.48 50.10
C ALA A 98 6.90 41.32 48.75
N ASP A 99 8.12 40.76 48.75
CA ASP A 99 8.87 40.46 47.52
C ASP A 99 8.12 39.48 46.60
N LEU A 100 7.51 38.44 47.19
CA LEU A 100 6.77 37.44 46.40
C LEU A 100 5.51 38.05 45.75
N ARG A 101 4.76 38.92 46.46
CA ARG A 101 3.63 39.66 45.87
C ARG A 101 4.07 40.57 44.73
N PHE A 102 5.19 41.28 44.90
CA PHE A 102 5.75 42.14 43.87
C PHE A 102 6.13 41.33 42.60
N ARG A 103 6.77 40.17 42.78
CA ARG A 103 7.13 39.29 41.66
C ARG A 103 5.90 38.72 40.95
N LEU A 104 4.86 38.32 41.69
CA LEU A 104 3.60 37.85 41.10
C LEU A 104 2.91 38.93 40.25
N GLN A 105 2.92 40.18 40.72
CA GLN A 105 2.39 41.32 39.94
C GLN A 105 3.21 41.60 38.68
N ALA A 106 4.55 41.52 38.77
CA ALA A 106 5.41 41.67 37.60
C ALA A 106 5.19 40.55 36.57
N LEU A 107 4.99 39.31 37.04
CA LEU A 107 4.74 38.15 36.21
C LEU A 107 3.38 38.25 35.50
N LEU A 108 2.35 38.76 36.19
CA LEU A 108 1.05 39.05 35.60
C LEU A 108 1.14 40.06 34.45
N GLY A 109 1.93 41.14 34.62
CA GLY A 109 2.14 42.12 33.54
C GLY A 109 2.84 41.54 32.31
N ILE A 110 3.72 40.55 32.49
CA ILE A 110 4.37 39.84 31.37
C ILE A 110 3.35 38.90 30.70
N LEU A 111 2.56 38.17 31.49
CA LEU A 111 1.57 37.22 30.98
C LEU A 111 0.43 37.86 30.20
N GLU A 112 0.10 39.12 30.52
CA GLU A 112 -0.92 39.90 29.81
C GLU A 112 -0.40 40.53 28.50
N ALA A 113 0.92 40.68 28.35
CA ALA A 113 1.52 41.39 27.22
C ALA A 113 1.88 40.51 26.02
N GLU A 114 2.02 39.19 26.20
CA GLU A 114 2.49 38.27 25.17
C GLU A 114 1.49 37.15 24.84
N ASP A 115 1.36 36.83 23.55
CA ASP A 115 0.60 35.68 23.08
C ASP A 115 1.43 34.39 23.23
N TYR A 116 1.09 33.56 24.22
CA TYR A 116 1.80 32.31 24.45
C TYR A 116 1.26 31.13 23.62
N SER A 117 2.19 30.28 23.19
CA SER A 117 1.87 28.96 22.64
C SER A 117 1.11 28.11 23.68
N PRO A 118 0.25 27.16 23.26
CA PRO A 118 -0.51 26.32 24.18
C PRO A 118 0.38 25.47 25.10
N GLU A 119 1.55 25.04 24.64
CA GLU A 119 2.53 24.29 25.46
C GLU A 119 3.17 25.20 26.52
N SER A 120 3.52 26.43 26.16
CA SER A 120 4.06 27.42 27.10
C SER A 120 3.03 27.79 28.18
N ALA A 121 1.77 27.98 27.80
CA ALA A 121 0.67 28.25 28.74
C ALA A 121 0.45 27.08 29.73
N ALA A 122 0.55 25.83 29.26
CA ALA A 122 0.46 24.66 30.14
C ALA A 122 1.64 24.62 31.15
N SER A 123 2.85 24.94 30.71
CA SER A 123 4.02 25.01 31.59
C SER A 123 3.91 26.14 32.63
N ILE A 124 3.34 27.29 32.26
CA ILE A 124 3.12 28.42 33.17
C ILE A 124 2.06 28.08 34.23
N ARG A 125 0.96 27.40 33.85
CA ARG A 125 -0.03 26.93 34.85
C ARG A 125 0.60 25.98 35.85
N HIS A 126 1.45 25.09 35.37
CA HIS A 126 2.13 24.14 36.25
C HIS A 126 3.02 24.86 37.28
N SER A 127 3.80 25.87 36.87
CA SER A 127 4.65 26.63 37.80
C SER A 127 3.83 27.49 38.78
N LEU A 128 2.69 28.04 38.36
CA LEU A 128 1.75 28.74 39.25
C LEU A 128 1.15 27.78 40.30
N ASP A 129 0.80 26.56 39.91
CA ASP A 129 0.31 25.53 40.83
C ASP A 129 1.40 25.10 41.84
N GLU A 130 2.66 24.94 41.39
CA GLU A 130 3.79 24.68 42.29
C GLU A 130 3.99 25.83 43.29
N LEU A 131 3.95 27.09 42.83
CA LEU A 131 4.05 28.25 43.71
C LEU A 131 2.91 28.30 44.74
N ARG A 132 1.70 27.94 44.32
CA ARG A 132 0.54 27.83 45.22
C ARG A 132 0.77 26.77 46.30
N GLN A 133 1.29 25.61 45.93
CA GLN A 133 1.62 24.56 46.90
C GLN A 133 2.71 25.01 47.88
N HIS A 134 3.75 25.69 47.39
CA HIS A 134 4.79 26.27 48.24
C HIS A 134 4.24 27.32 49.22
N ALA A 135 3.31 28.18 48.78
CA ALA A 135 2.65 29.16 49.64
C ALA A 135 1.82 28.49 50.74
N MET A 136 1.13 27.38 50.44
CA MET A 136 0.41 26.59 51.44
C MET A 136 1.35 25.97 52.49
N ILE A 137 2.51 25.45 52.08
CA ILE A 137 3.51 24.90 53.02
C ILE A 137 4.06 26.00 53.93
N LEU A 138 4.43 27.16 53.37
CA LEU A 138 4.99 28.27 54.14
C LEU A 138 4.00 28.89 55.12
N SER A 139 2.72 28.99 54.74
CA SER A 139 1.65 29.45 55.65
C SER A 139 1.38 28.45 56.80
N GLY A 140 1.56 27.15 56.55
CA GLY A 140 1.55 26.14 57.61
C GLY A 140 2.73 26.26 58.57
N GLN A 141 3.92 26.64 58.09
CA GLN A 141 5.14 26.76 58.91
C GLN A 141 5.18 28.02 59.80
N THR A 142 4.51 29.11 59.41
CA THR A 142 4.43 30.33 60.23
C THR A 142 3.41 30.22 61.37
N SER A 143 2.50 29.24 61.29
CA SER A 143 1.63 28.84 62.40
C SER A 143 2.35 27.85 63.32
N ARG A 144 3.45 28.28 63.96
CA ARG A 144 4.08 27.48 65.03
C ARG A 144 3.20 27.55 66.29
N PRO A 145 2.66 26.43 66.80
CA PRO A 145 2.04 26.43 68.12
C PRO A 145 3.12 26.74 69.17
N ASN A 146 2.78 27.59 70.14
CA ASN A 146 3.62 27.91 71.28
C ASN A 146 3.76 26.64 72.13
N VAL A 147 4.96 26.07 72.22
CA VAL A 147 5.18 24.74 72.84
C VAL A 147 5.55 24.90 74.30
N ASP A 148 4.63 24.53 75.19
CA ASP A 148 4.90 24.22 76.60
C ASP A 148 5.62 22.86 76.71
N ALA A 149 6.39 22.66 77.80
CA ALA A 149 7.35 21.56 77.98
C ALA A 149 6.79 20.11 77.87
N GLU A 150 5.47 19.92 77.83
CA GLU A 150 4.83 18.62 77.53
C GLU A 150 4.76 18.29 76.02
N GLY A 151 4.85 19.28 75.12
CA GLY A 151 4.80 19.08 73.66
C GLY A 151 6.09 18.51 73.02
N LEU A 152 7.16 18.38 73.80
CA LEU A 152 8.44 17.82 73.34
C LEU A 152 8.35 16.30 73.10
N ALA A 153 7.56 15.57 73.89
CA ALA A 153 7.36 14.14 73.71
C ALA A 153 6.46 13.83 72.50
N GLU A 154 5.38 14.61 72.30
CA GLU A 154 4.53 14.51 71.11
C GLU A 154 5.30 14.91 69.84
N GLY A 155 6.11 15.97 69.88
CA GLY A 155 6.95 16.40 68.78
C GLY A 155 7.97 15.34 68.33
N VAL A 156 8.58 14.62 69.28
CA VAL A 156 9.51 13.51 68.97
C VAL A 156 8.76 12.31 68.35
N SER A 157 7.54 12.02 68.81
CA SER A 157 6.71 10.94 68.23
C SER A 157 6.23 11.27 66.81
N ALA A 158 5.83 12.52 66.57
CA ALA A 158 5.44 13.02 65.26
C ALA A 158 6.64 13.06 64.29
N ALA A 159 7.83 13.44 64.78
CA ALA A 159 9.07 13.38 64.02
C ALA A 159 9.49 11.94 63.68
N ALA A 160 9.27 10.98 64.59
CA ALA A 160 9.54 9.57 64.31
C ALA A 160 8.56 8.97 63.29
N GLN A 161 7.28 9.39 63.33
CA GLN A 161 6.29 8.98 62.33
C GLN A 161 6.57 9.61 60.97
N SER A 162 6.94 10.89 60.90
CA SER A 162 7.32 11.55 59.65
C SER A 162 8.59 10.95 59.06
N MET A 163 9.57 10.57 59.87
CA MET A 163 10.76 9.83 59.40
C MET A 163 10.40 8.47 58.80
N LYS A 164 9.47 7.72 59.40
CA LYS A 164 9.01 6.44 58.84
C LYS A 164 8.28 6.61 57.50
N LEU A 165 7.43 7.63 57.39
CA LEU A 165 6.75 7.95 56.13
C LEU A 165 7.76 8.38 55.06
N ALA A 166 8.73 9.24 55.41
CA ALA A 166 9.81 9.65 54.51
C ALA A 166 10.67 8.45 54.07
N GLU A 167 10.96 7.51 54.96
CA GLU A 167 11.70 6.28 54.62
C GLU A 167 10.90 5.39 53.64
N GLN A 168 9.59 5.23 53.87
CA GLN A 168 8.72 4.49 52.95
C GLN A 168 8.61 5.14 51.58
N GLU A 169 8.52 6.47 51.52
CA GLU A 169 8.52 7.24 50.27
C GLU A 169 9.85 7.09 49.53
N LEU A 170 10.98 7.19 50.23
CA LEU A 170 12.30 6.97 49.64
C LEU A 170 12.45 5.56 49.07
N LEU A 171 11.96 4.54 49.78
CA LEU A 171 11.97 3.16 49.29
C LEU A 171 11.07 2.97 48.07
N ARG A 172 9.91 3.63 48.04
CA ARG A 172 8.99 3.61 46.89
C ARG A 172 9.62 4.27 45.67
N ASP A 173 10.22 5.44 45.84
CA ASP A 173 10.94 6.17 44.78
C ASP A 173 12.14 5.37 44.27
N ALA A 174 12.89 4.73 45.16
CA ALA A 174 14.02 3.89 44.78
C ALA A 174 13.58 2.69 43.92
N ARG A 175 12.46 2.05 44.27
CA ARG A 175 11.86 0.96 43.47
C ARG A 175 11.39 1.47 42.11
N GLU A 176 10.69 2.60 42.08
CA GLU A 176 10.20 3.16 40.82
C GLU A 176 11.35 3.57 39.89
N ARG A 177 12.42 4.16 40.43
CA ARG A 177 13.64 4.47 39.65
C ARG A 177 14.32 3.21 39.12
N ALA A 178 14.41 2.14 39.94
CA ALA A 178 14.97 0.87 39.50
C ALA A 178 14.12 0.21 38.40
N GLU A 179 12.80 0.25 38.51
CA GLU A 179 11.88 -0.22 37.47
C GLU A 179 12.01 0.60 36.18
N ARG A 180 12.06 1.94 36.28
CA ARG A 180 12.25 2.81 35.11
C ARG A 180 13.59 2.54 34.43
N GLN A 181 14.68 2.38 35.18
CA GLN A 181 15.99 2.05 34.60
C GLN A 181 16.00 0.66 33.95
N THR A 182 15.38 -0.34 34.57
CA THR A 182 15.31 -1.68 33.99
C THR A 182 14.44 -1.70 32.73
N ARG A 183 13.34 -0.95 32.68
CA ARG A 183 12.53 -0.75 31.47
C ARG A 183 13.33 -0.05 30.37
N GLN A 184 13.97 1.08 30.68
CA GLN A 184 14.79 1.84 29.72
C GLN A 184 15.94 1.02 29.13
N ARG A 185 16.54 0.10 29.92
CA ARG A 185 17.59 -0.80 29.42
C ARG A 185 17.04 -1.94 28.56
N LYS A 186 15.86 -2.47 28.87
CA LYS A 186 15.28 -3.63 28.17
C LYS A 186 14.51 -3.23 26.90
N GLU A 187 13.88 -2.06 26.90
CA GLU A 187 13.07 -1.57 25.80
C GLU A 187 13.80 -1.47 24.45
N PRO A 188 15.04 -0.94 24.34
CA PRO A 188 15.76 -0.90 23.06
C PRO A 188 16.07 -2.30 22.55
N ALA A 189 16.51 -3.21 23.42
CA ALA A 189 16.78 -4.61 23.04
C ALA A 189 15.51 -5.32 22.54
N LEU A 190 14.36 -5.11 23.22
CA LEU A 190 13.08 -5.65 22.77
C LEU A 190 12.62 -5.04 21.44
N ARG A 191 12.88 -3.74 21.22
CA ARG A 191 12.56 -3.06 19.97
C ARG A 191 13.37 -3.62 18.81
N GLU A 192 14.67 -3.83 18.99
CA GLU A 192 15.55 -4.44 17.99
C GLU A 192 15.09 -5.86 17.62
N VAL A 193 14.76 -6.68 18.62
CA VAL A 193 14.24 -8.05 18.37
C VAL A 193 12.92 -8.01 17.62
N ARG A 194 12.01 -7.09 17.94
CA ARG A 194 10.73 -6.92 17.23
C ARG A 194 10.93 -6.48 15.78
N LEU A 195 11.85 -5.55 15.53
CA LEU A 195 12.19 -5.10 14.18
C LEU A 195 12.81 -6.25 13.37
N ALA A 196 13.77 -6.97 13.94
CA ALA A 196 14.37 -8.13 13.28
C ALA A 196 13.35 -9.24 12.98
N LEU A 197 12.39 -9.48 13.90
CA LEU A 197 11.31 -10.43 13.67
C LEU A 197 10.41 -9.99 12.51
N ARG A 198 10.06 -8.70 12.45
CA ARG A 198 9.25 -8.14 11.35
C ARG A 198 9.98 -8.24 10.01
N ASP A 199 11.26 -7.87 9.97
CA ASP A 199 12.09 -7.98 8.76
C ASP A 199 12.18 -9.43 8.28
N ASN A 200 12.29 -10.39 9.21
CA ASN A 200 12.30 -11.81 8.88
C ASN A 200 10.95 -12.31 8.37
N GLN A 201 9.84 -11.81 8.94
CA GLN A 201 8.49 -12.11 8.45
C GLN A 201 8.26 -11.56 7.04
N ASP A 202 8.70 -10.32 6.77
CA ASP A 202 8.58 -9.69 5.47
C ASP A 202 9.45 -10.41 4.42
N LYS A 203 10.68 -10.81 4.79
CA LYS A 203 11.54 -11.67 3.95
C LYS A 203 10.90 -13.02 3.66
N ALA A 204 10.34 -13.68 4.68
CA ALA A 204 9.66 -14.97 4.51
C ALA A 204 8.41 -14.84 3.62
N ALA A 205 7.64 -13.76 3.76
CA ALA A 205 6.50 -13.46 2.90
C ALA A 205 6.94 -13.22 1.44
N GLY A 206 8.03 -12.47 1.24
CA GLY A 206 8.64 -12.26 -0.08
C GLY A 206 9.07 -13.57 -0.74
N LEU A 207 9.78 -14.43 -0.01
CA LEU A 207 10.21 -15.74 -0.50
C LEU A 207 9.03 -16.65 -0.83
N ARG A 208 7.96 -16.65 -0.03
CA ARG A 208 6.74 -17.43 -0.33
C ARG A 208 6.08 -16.99 -1.63
N ARG A 209 6.01 -15.69 -1.91
CA ARG A 209 5.48 -15.16 -3.18
C ARG A 209 6.34 -15.58 -4.36
N GLN A 210 7.67 -15.55 -4.20
CA GLN A 210 8.59 -16.02 -5.24
C GLN A 210 8.45 -17.52 -5.51
N ILE A 211 8.36 -18.35 -4.47
CA ILE A 211 8.13 -19.79 -4.61
C ILE A 211 6.80 -20.06 -5.31
N ALA A 212 5.72 -19.39 -4.92
CA ALA A 212 4.41 -19.55 -5.56
C ALA A 212 4.45 -19.18 -7.05
N ARG A 213 5.15 -18.09 -7.41
CA ARG A 213 5.34 -17.70 -8.81
C ARG A 213 6.14 -18.75 -9.59
N LEU A 214 7.25 -19.23 -9.05
CA LEU A 214 8.06 -20.27 -9.69
C LEU A 214 7.28 -21.58 -9.87
N GLN A 215 6.47 -21.97 -8.88
CA GLN A 215 5.59 -23.14 -8.99
C GLN A 215 4.54 -22.95 -10.09
N GLN A 216 3.96 -21.76 -10.20
CA GLN A 216 3.01 -21.46 -11.28
C GLN A 216 3.69 -21.52 -12.65
N GLU A 217 4.87 -20.91 -12.80
CA GLU A 217 5.66 -20.94 -14.04
C GLU A 217 6.07 -22.39 -14.41
N GLN A 218 6.49 -23.19 -13.43
CA GLN A 218 6.82 -24.60 -13.63
C GLN A 218 5.59 -25.41 -14.07
N SER A 219 4.45 -25.26 -13.39
CA SER A 219 3.21 -25.96 -13.76
C SER A 219 2.73 -25.57 -15.16
N ALA A 220 2.88 -24.30 -15.56
CA ALA A 220 2.54 -23.83 -16.89
C ALA A 220 3.48 -24.42 -17.95
N PHE A 221 4.78 -24.52 -17.64
CA PHE A 221 5.77 -25.15 -18.50
C PHE A 221 5.51 -26.65 -18.68
N GLU A 222 5.25 -27.38 -17.59
CA GLU A 222 4.91 -28.81 -17.63
C GLU A 222 3.61 -29.06 -18.42
N ALA A 223 2.58 -28.23 -18.20
CA ALA A 223 1.34 -28.32 -18.97
C ALA A 223 1.56 -28.04 -20.46
N LYS A 224 2.41 -27.07 -20.81
CA LYS A 224 2.81 -26.80 -22.21
C LYS A 224 3.54 -27.99 -22.83
N ALA A 225 4.53 -28.55 -22.12
CA ALA A 225 5.28 -29.71 -22.57
C ALA A 225 4.38 -30.94 -22.79
N ALA A 226 3.43 -31.19 -21.87
CA ALA A 226 2.46 -32.26 -21.99
C ALA A 226 1.53 -32.08 -23.21
N ARG A 227 1.05 -30.85 -23.46
CA ARG A 227 0.27 -30.51 -24.66
C ARG A 227 1.06 -30.74 -25.94
N ALA A 228 2.31 -30.29 -26.01
CA ALA A 228 3.18 -30.51 -27.16
C ALA A 228 3.44 -32.00 -27.42
N ALA A 229 3.69 -32.79 -26.36
CA ALA A 229 3.86 -34.24 -26.49
C ALA A 229 2.57 -34.96 -26.93
N ALA A 230 1.40 -34.49 -26.50
CA ALA A 230 0.11 -34.99 -26.98
C ALA A 230 -0.10 -34.66 -28.47
N LEU A 231 0.16 -33.42 -28.88
CA LEU A 231 0.11 -32.99 -30.27
C LEU A 231 1.05 -33.82 -31.16
N HIS A 232 2.28 -34.09 -30.70
CA HIS A 232 3.25 -34.87 -31.47
C HIS A 232 2.76 -36.29 -31.78
N ARG A 233 2.01 -36.92 -30.86
CA ARG A 233 1.41 -38.26 -31.07
C ARG A 233 0.34 -38.24 -32.17
N ASP A 234 -0.43 -37.17 -32.25
CA ASP A 234 -1.52 -37.01 -33.22
C ASP A 234 -1.11 -36.20 -34.47
N MET A 235 0.18 -35.87 -34.63
CA MET A 235 0.66 -34.97 -35.69
C MET A 235 0.35 -35.49 -37.10
N ALA A 236 0.40 -36.81 -37.30
CA ALA A 236 0.04 -37.42 -38.58
C ALA A 236 -1.43 -37.12 -38.95
N ASP A 237 -2.34 -37.22 -37.97
CA ASP A 237 -3.76 -36.91 -38.16
C ASP A 237 -3.99 -35.41 -38.33
N VAL A 238 -3.25 -34.56 -37.59
CA VAL A 238 -3.27 -33.10 -37.77
C VAL A 238 -2.90 -32.72 -39.19
N GLN A 239 -1.79 -33.24 -39.71
CA GLN A 239 -1.35 -32.96 -41.08
C GLN A 239 -2.35 -33.47 -42.12
N ARG A 240 -2.99 -34.61 -41.84
CA ARG A 240 -3.97 -35.24 -42.71
C ARG A 240 -5.30 -34.49 -42.79
N TYR A 241 -5.87 -34.13 -41.64
CA TYR A 241 -7.24 -33.61 -41.54
C TYR A 241 -7.31 -32.10 -41.33
N LEU A 242 -6.28 -31.47 -40.78
CA LEU A 242 -6.30 -30.03 -40.45
C LEU A 242 -5.59 -29.15 -41.46
N GLN A 243 -5.15 -29.69 -42.60
CA GLN A 243 -4.50 -28.92 -43.65
C GLN A 243 -5.24 -27.64 -44.09
N PRO A 244 -6.58 -27.61 -44.26
CA PRO A 244 -7.28 -26.37 -44.62
C PRO A 244 -7.31 -25.32 -43.50
N PHE A 245 -6.92 -25.68 -42.27
CA PHE A 245 -6.84 -24.75 -41.14
C PHE A 245 -5.40 -24.32 -40.86
N THR A 246 -4.43 -25.23 -41.03
CA THR A 246 -3.02 -24.99 -40.70
C THR A 246 -2.22 -24.38 -41.84
N ALA A 247 -2.55 -24.66 -43.10
CA ALA A 247 -1.86 -24.08 -44.25
C ALA A 247 -2.13 -22.56 -44.31
N PRO A 248 -1.14 -21.70 -44.57
CA PRO A 248 -1.34 -20.25 -44.62
C PRO A 248 -2.32 -19.85 -45.73
N GLY A 249 -3.20 -18.90 -45.45
CA GLY A 249 -4.13 -18.36 -46.43
C GLY A 249 -4.67 -16.99 -46.04
N TYR A 250 -5.29 -16.31 -47.00
CA TYR A 250 -5.78 -14.94 -46.81
C TYR A 250 -7.19 -14.88 -46.21
N LEU A 251 -7.85 -15.99 -45.97
CA LEU A 251 -9.24 -16.00 -45.49
C LEU A 251 -9.31 -16.43 -44.04
N GLN A 252 -10.11 -15.68 -43.28
CA GLN A 252 -10.41 -15.93 -41.88
C GLN A 252 -11.92 -15.84 -41.65
N PRO A 253 -12.49 -16.54 -40.66
CA PRO A 253 -13.89 -16.34 -40.29
C PRO A 253 -14.11 -14.89 -39.81
N LYS A 254 -15.16 -14.22 -40.30
CA LYS A 254 -15.50 -12.84 -39.91
C LYS A 254 -16.60 -12.78 -38.86
N ASN A 255 -17.58 -13.69 -38.95
CA ASN A 255 -18.82 -13.64 -38.18
C ASN A 255 -18.99 -14.90 -37.32
N ASP A 256 -19.79 -14.77 -36.29
CA ASP A 256 -19.99 -15.75 -35.21
C ASP A 256 -21.02 -16.81 -35.61
N ARG A 257 -21.89 -16.48 -36.58
CA ARG A 257 -23.04 -17.34 -36.95
C ARG A 257 -23.02 -17.82 -38.40
N ASN A 258 -22.32 -17.12 -39.28
CA ASN A 258 -22.32 -17.44 -40.70
C ASN A 258 -20.94 -17.94 -41.17
N ALA A 259 -20.84 -19.24 -41.45
CA ALA A 259 -19.61 -19.86 -41.95
C ALA A 259 -19.21 -19.43 -43.37
N TRP A 260 -20.12 -18.75 -44.10
CA TRP A 260 -19.85 -18.16 -45.41
C TRP A 260 -19.26 -16.75 -45.33
N ASP A 261 -19.36 -16.11 -44.17
CA ASP A 261 -18.89 -14.74 -43.98
C ASP A 261 -17.42 -14.75 -43.56
N THR A 262 -16.56 -14.58 -44.56
CA THR A 262 -15.09 -14.57 -44.39
C THR A 262 -14.51 -13.20 -44.64
N GLU A 263 -13.48 -12.87 -43.88
CA GLU A 263 -12.67 -11.68 -44.06
C GLU A 263 -11.37 -12.04 -44.78
N ARG A 264 -11.00 -11.23 -45.77
CA ARG A 264 -9.71 -11.34 -46.44
C ARG A 264 -8.66 -10.54 -45.69
N THR A 265 -7.65 -11.22 -45.14
CA THR A 265 -6.47 -10.62 -44.50
C THR A 265 -5.41 -10.23 -45.54
N VAL A 266 -4.59 -9.24 -45.20
CA VAL A 266 -3.45 -8.80 -46.02
C VAL A 266 -2.35 -9.87 -46.04
N ASP A 267 -2.05 -10.45 -44.89
CA ASP A 267 -1.07 -11.51 -44.76
C ASP A 267 -1.72 -12.89 -44.88
N ALA A 268 -1.03 -13.82 -45.54
CA ALA A 268 -1.41 -15.23 -45.52
C ALA A 268 -1.03 -15.85 -44.17
N LYS A 269 -2.03 -16.22 -43.36
CA LYS A 269 -1.83 -16.79 -42.01
C LYS A 269 -2.66 -18.05 -41.82
N PRO A 270 -2.24 -18.99 -40.96
CA PRO A 270 -3.10 -20.08 -40.51
C PRO A 270 -4.42 -19.55 -39.92
N VAL A 271 -5.45 -20.38 -39.89
CA VAL A 271 -6.76 -19.96 -39.36
C VAL A 271 -6.64 -19.64 -37.87
N SER A 272 -7.28 -18.57 -37.42
CA SER A 272 -7.31 -18.22 -35.98
C SER A 272 -8.18 -19.19 -35.19
N LEU A 273 -7.61 -19.76 -34.11
CA LEU A 273 -8.34 -20.61 -33.18
C LEU A 273 -9.47 -19.83 -32.51
N ALA A 274 -9.20 -18.59 -32.06
CA ALA A 274 -10.23 -17.73 -31.48
C ALA A 274 -11.40 -17.49 -32.45
N ARG A 275 -11.11 -17.25 -33.74
CA ARG A 275 -12.16 -17.05 -34.76
C ARG A 275 -12.97 -18.33 -35.04
N LEU A 276 -12.34 -19.51 -35.03
CA LEU A 276 -13.05 -20.79 -35.15
C LEU A 276 -13.96 -21.07 -33.95
N LYS A 277 -13.50 -20.77 -32.74
CA LYS A 277 -14.31 -20.83 -31.52
C LYS A 277 -15.50 -19.87 -31.60
N ARG A 278 -15.25 -18.63 -32.01
CA ARG A 278 -16.29 -17.59 -32.13
C ARG A 278 -17.35 -17.93 -33.19
N LEU A 279 -16.94 -18.58 -34.28
CA LEU A 279 -17.84 -19.15 -35.28
C LEU A 279 -18.71 -20.30 -34.72
N GLY A 280 -18.39 -20.86 -33.55
CA GLY A 280 -19.02 -22.07 -33.02
C GLY A 280 -18.65 -23.35 -33.79
N ALA A 281 -17.59 -23.31 -34.60
CA ALA A 281 -17.14 -24.47 -35.37
C ALA A 281 -16.57 -25.60 -34.50
N LEU A 282 -16.22 -25.27 -33.24
CA LEU A 282 -15.70 -26.22 -32.25
C LEU A 282 -16.77 -26.71 -31.26
N ASP A 283 -18.03 -26.30 -31.43
CA ASP A 283 -19.13 -26.74 -30.57
C ASP A 283 -19.49 -28.20 -30.89
N ASP A 284 -19.81 -28.98 -29.85
CA ASP A 284 -20.17 -30.40 -29.95
C ASP A 284 -21.61 -30.60 -30.46
N THR A 285 -21.90 -29.97 -31.59
CA THR A 285 -23.22 -29.92 -32.20
C THR A 285 -23.11 -30.15 -33.69
N MET A 286 -24.20 -30.65 -34.29
CA MET A 286 -24.27 -30.82 -35.75
C MET A 286 -24.11 -29.49 -36.50
N GLU A 287 -24.52 -28.39 -35.87
CA GLU A 287 -24.31 -27.05 -36.43
C GLU A 287 -22.83 -26.66 -36.40
N GLY A 288 -22.11 -26.93 -35.31
CA GLY A 288 -20.66 -26.71 -35.22
C GLY A 288 -19.89 -27.49 -36.28
N LEU A 289 -20.22 -28.78 -36.46
CA LEU A 289 -19.66 -29.61 -37.55
C LEU A 289 -19.97 -29.03 -38.93
N LYS A 290 -21.20 -28.57 -39.16
CA LYS A 290 -21.60 -27.95 -40.43
C LYS A 290 -20.80 -26.68 -40.70
N ARG A 291 -20.61 -25.82 -39.69
CA ARG A 291 -19.83 -24.58 -39.81
C ARG A 291 -18.36 -24.87 -40.10
N LEU A 292 -17.77 -25.86 -39.41
CA LEU A 292 -16.41 -26.32 -39.67
C LEU A 292 -16.24 -26.86 -41.09
N TYR A 293 -17.20 -27.68 -41.55
CA TYR A 293 -17.21 -28.27 -42.88
C TYR A 293 -17.36 -27.22 -44.00
N ILE A 294 -18.25 -26.25 -43.83
CA ILE A 294 -18.43 -25.13 -44.79
C ILE A 294 -17.13 -24.35 -44.93
N PHE A 295 -16.52 -23.93 -43.82
CA PHE A 295 -15.34 -23.08 -43.85
C PHE A 295 -14.09 -23.84 -44.35
N GLY A 296 -13.81 -25.02 -43.80
CA GLY A 296 -12.62 -25.81 -44.15
C GLY A 296 -12.71 -26.49 -45.53
N GLY A 297 -13.92 -26.91 -45.93
CA GLY A 297 -14.15 -27.59 -47.21
C GLY A 297 -14.55 -26.65 -48.35
N GLY A 298 -14.85 -25.39 -48.05
CA GLY A 298 -15.42 -24.42 -48.96
C GLY A 298 -14.49 -23.98 -50.09
N LYS A 299 -14.49 -24.73 -51.20
CA LYS A 299 -13.85 -24.33 -52.47
C LYS A 299 -14.81 -23.66 -53.47
N ASN A 300 -16.02 -23.30 -53.03
CA ASN A 300 -17.01 -22.62 -53.87
C ASN A 300 -16.45 -21.26 -54.34
N PRO A 301 -16.81 -20.70 -55.51
CA PRO A 301 -16.23 -19.45 -56.01
C PRO A 301 -16.53 -18.24 -55.12
N VAL A 302 -17.53 -18.37 -54.22
CA VAL A 302 -17.84 -17.38 -53.17
C VAL A 302 -16.76 -17.33 -52.08
N LEU A 303 -16.20 -18.49 -51.70
CA LEU A 303 -15.16 -18.58 -50.66
C LEU A 303 -13.76 -18.57 -51.28
N ASN A 304 -13.56 -19.20 -52.45
CA ASN A 304 -12.26 -19.36 -53.12
C ASN A 304 -11.09 -19.61 -52.14
N ASN A 305 -11.29 -20.52 -51.18
CA ASN A 305 -10.27 -20.84 -50.20
C ASN A 305 -9.13 -21.59 -50.92
N SER A 306 -8.00 -20.91 -51.07
CA SER A 306 -6.80 -21.44 -51.74
C SER A 306 -6.06 -22.48 -50.92
N ARG A 307 -6.46 -22.71 -49.66
CA ARG A 307 -5.78 -23.66 -48.78
C ARG A 307 -5.96 -25.10 -49.30
N PRO A 308 -4.90 -25.93 -49.28
CA PRO A 308 -5.02 -27.34 -49.62
C PRO A 308 -5.92 -28.07 -48.61
N LEU A 309 -6.74 -29.00 -49.12
CA LEU A 309 -7.68 -29.76 -48.30
C LEU A 309 -7.03 -30.94 -47.57
N GLY A 310 -5.97 -31.50 -48.13
CA GLY A 310 -5.41 -32.77 -47.65
C GLY A 310 -6.44 -33.89 -47.74
N SER A 311 -6.71 -34.53 -46.61
CA SER A 311 -7.82 -35.49 -46.49
C SER A 311 -9.11 -34.89 -45.92
N PHE A 312 -9.16 -33.58 -45.67
CA PHE A 312 -10.40 -32.92 -45.27
C PHE A 312 -11.39 -32.92 -46.44
N PRO A 313 -12.67 -33.30 -46.24
CA PRO A 313 -13.62 -33.43 -47.33
C PRO A 313 -13.96 -32.06 -47.94
N GLN A 314 -14.08 -32.01 -49.27
CA GLN A 314 -14.58 -30.82 -49.96
C GLN A 314 -16.04 -30.58 -49.60
N TYR A 315 -16.42 -29.32 -49.36
CA TYR A 315 -17.77 -28.93 -48.99
C TYR A 315 -18.77 -29.14 -50.13
N TRP A 316 -19.84 -29.87 -49.83
CA TRP A 316 -21.04 -30.02 -50.65
C TRP A 316 -22.26 -30.04 -49.73
N ALA A 317 -23.31 -29.26 -50.05
CA ALA A 317 -24.43 -28.97 -49.13
C ALA A 317 -25.15 -30.19 -48.54
N GLN A 318 -25.07 -31.34 -49.21
CA GLN A 318 -25.73 -32.59 -48.81
C GLN A 318 -24.75 -33.69 -48.38
N HIS A 319 -23.44 -33.45 -48.37
CA HIS A 319 -22.46 -34.52 -48.13
C HIS A 319 -22.17 -34.79 -46.66
N LEU A 320 -22.49 -33.86 -45.75
CA LEU A 320 -22.25 -34.06 -44.32
C LEU A 320 -23.11 -35.18 -43.72
N SER A 321 -24.22 -35.56 -44.37
CA SER A 321 -25.03 -36.72 -43.97
C SER A 321 -24.33 -38.06 -44.27
N LYS A 322 -23.33 -38.08 -45.16
CA LYS A 322 -22.56 -39.29 -45.47
C LYS A 322 -21.64 -39.63 -44.29
N PRO A 323 -21.70 -40.87 -43.74
CA PRO A 323 -20.93 -41.24 -42.56
C PRO A 323 -19.40 -41.02 -42.69
N GLU A 324 -18.85 -41.25 -43.87
CA GLU A 324 -17.41 -41.08 -44.13
C GLU A 324 -16.96 -39.61 -44.03
N VAL A 325 -17.75 -38.69 -44.61
CA VAL A 325 -17.51 -37.24 -44.54
C VAL A 325 -17.67 -36.78 -43.10
N ARG A 326 -18.76 -37.20 -42.44
CA ARG A 326 -19.05 -36.81 -41.06
C ARG A 326 -17.93 -37.23 -40.12
N ARG A 327 -17.45 -38.48 -40.21
CA ARG A 327 -16.33 -38.98 -39.38
C ARG A 327 -15.04 -38.19 -39.59
N ALA A 328 -14.73 -37.79 -40.82
CA ALA A 328 -13.54 -36.98 -41.10
C ALA A 328 -13.65 -35.57 -40.49
N VAL A 329 -14.84 -34.94 -40.58
CA VAL A 329 -15.09 -33.62 -39.99
C VAL A 329 -15.13 -33.70 -38.45
N GLU A 330 -15.74 -34.73 -37.87
CA GLU A 330 -15.74 -35.01 -36.43
C GLU A 330 -14.31 -35.20 -35.92
N ARG A 331 -13.47 -35.98 -36.64
CA ARG A 331 -12.06 -36.16 -36.28
C ARG A 331 -11.29 -34.83 -36.33
N ALA A 332 -11.49 -34.04 -37.37
CA ALA A 332 -10.88 -32.71 -37.46
C ALA A 332 -11.33 -31.78 -36.33
N GLN A 333 -12.63 -31.76 -36.00
CA GLN A 333 -13.17 -30.97 -34.90
C GLN A 333 -12.54 -31.40 -33.56
N GLN A 334 -12.44 -32.70 -33.33
CA GLN A 334 -11.84 -33.26 -32.12
C GLN A 334 -10.36 -32.84 -31.99
N LEU A 335 -9.58 -32.96 -33.07
CA LEU A 335 -8.17 -32.53 -33.07
C LEU A 335 -8.02 -31.03 -32.78
N LEU A 336 -8.90 -30.18 -33.33
CA LEU A 336 -8.90 -28.74 -33.05
C LEU A 336 -9.30 -28.41 -31.60
N ARG A 337 -10.20 -29.20 -30.99
CA ARG A 337 -10.61 -29.05 -29.59
C ARG A 337 -9.49 -29.50 -28.64
N ASP A 338 -8.91 -30.67 -28.90
CA ASP A 338 -7.90 -31.29 -28.04
C ASP A 338 -6.56 -30.56 -28.13
N HIS A 339 -6.12 -30.25 -29.35
CA HIS A 339 -4.79 -29.72 -29.62
C HIS A 339 -4.78 -28.26 -30.07
N GLY A 340 -5.92 -27.59 -30.15
CA GLY A 340 -6.01 -26.22 -30.68
C GLY A 340 -5.01 -25.25 -30.05
N GLN A 341 -4.86 -25.27 -28.72
CA GLN A 341 -3.89 -24.42 -28.02
C GLN A 341 -2.45 -24.79 -28.35
N ALA A 342 -2.13 -26.09 -28.42
CA ALA A 342 -0.80 -26.57 -28.80
C ALA A 342 -0.45 -26.18 -30.25
N LEU A 343 -1.43 -26.24 -31.15
CA LEU A 343 -1.28 -25.82 -32.55
C LEU A 343 -0.98 -24.31 -32.67
N VAL A 344 -1.56 -23.47 -31.81
CA VAL A 344 -1.21 -22.04 -31.75
C VAL A 344 0.21 -21.84 -31.22
N GLU A 345 0.60 -22.58 -30.19
CA GLU A 345 1.95 -22.52 -29.61
C GLU A 345 3.04 -22.94 -30.62
N GLU A 346 2.75 -23.92 -31.48
CA GLU A 346 3.60 -24.39 -32.59
C GLU A 346 3.41 -23.58 -33.90
N GLN A 347 2.67 -22.47 -33.86
CA GLN A 347 2.40 -21.60 -35.02
C GLN A 347 1.71 -22.29 -36.21
N LEU A 348 1.08 -23.43 -35.98
CA LEU A 348 0.24 -24.14 -36.95
C LEU A 348 -1.17 -23.55 -37.02
N LEU A 349 -1.62 -22.82 -36.00
CA LEU A 349 -2.82 -21.99 -36.01
C LEU A 349 -2.47 -20.57 -35.58
N SER A 350 -3.28 -19.60 -36.02
CA SER A 350 -3.18 -18.25 -35.48
C SER A 350 -3.89 -18.18 -34.12
N PRO A 351 -3.45 -17.31 -33.19
CA PRO A 351 -4.11 -17.14 -31.89
C PRO A 351 -5.59 -16.74 -32.02
#